data_AF-A0A8J5SS12-F1
#
_entry.id   AF-A0A8J5SS12-F1
#
_cell.length_a   1.000
_cell.length_b   1.000
_cell.length_c   1.000
_cell.angle_alpha   90.00
_cell.angle_beta   90.00
_cell.angle_gamma   90.00
#
_symmetry.space_group_name_H-M   'P 1'
#
loop_
_entity.id
_entity.type
_entity.pdbx_description
1 polymer ?
#
loop_
_entity_poly.entity_id
_entity_poly.type
_entity_poly.pdbx_seq_one_letter_code
_entity_poly.pdbx_strand_id
1 'polypeptide(L)'
;MMHVDMSKLLSGMPNLPYLYASDFMDVLREKHAANTYAKMVIYVEACESGSIFEGLMPEDLNIYVTTASNAEESSWGTYCPGMEPSPPSEYITCLGDLYSVSWMEDSETHNLKEESIEEQYEVVKKRTSDMNSYGAGSHVMEYGDRTFKDEKLYLYQGFDPANSKVNNKLLRKGSKAAVNQRDADILFLWRRYELLHEKSEEKLKVLKEISETVMHREHLDTSVDFVGKILFGFHNGPSMLQAVRPSGQPLVDDWDCLKRMVRIFESHCGPLTQYGMKHMRAFANICNNGIPDASMKEGSISACSSHNSARWKSLIRGYSA
;
A
#
# COMPACT_ATOMS: atom_id res chain seq x y z
N MET A 1 -2.27 -7.58 16.68
CA MET A 1 -1.97 -6.43 15.81
C MET A 1 -2.44 -6.81 14.42
N MET A 2 -3.51 -6.19 13.91
CA MET A 2 -3.98 -6.46 12.55
C MET A 2 -2.96 -5.84 11.59
N HIS A 3 -2.15 -6.66 10.94
CA HIS A 3 -1.33 -6.22 9.81
C HIS A 3 -2.29 -5.96 8.66
N VAL A 4 -2.50 -4.69 8.33
CA VAL A 4 -3.25 -4.28 7.14
C VAL A 4 -2.21 -4.12 6.05
N ASP A 5 -2.08 -5.11 5.18
CA ASP A 5 -1.31 -5.00 3.94
C ASP A 5 -2.06 -4.04 2.99
N MET A 6 -1.35 -3.04 2.49
CA MET A 6 -1.91 -1.87 1.78
C MET A 6 -1.20 -1.73 0.44
N SER A 7 -1.92 -1.86 -0.67
CA SER A 7 -1.35 -1.58 -1.98
C SER A 7 -2.32 -0.90 -2.94
N LYS A 8 -1.86 0.19 -3.59
CA LYS A 8 -2.50 1.08 -4.60
C LYS A 8 -3.90 1.61 -4.28
N LEU A 9 -4.03 2.96 -4.26
CA LEU A 9 -5.26 3.80 -4.10
C LEU A 9 -6.18 3.48 -2.93
N LEU A 10 -5.86 2.42 -2.22
CA LEU A 10 -6.76 1.70 -1.34
C LEU A 10 -6.03 1.48 -0.04
N SER A 11 -6.52 2.17 1.00
CA SER A 11 -6.27 1.67 2.34
C SER A 11 -7.00 0.34 2.41
N GLY A 12 -6.22 -0.75 2.44
CA GLY A 12 -6.74 -2.08 2.71
C GLY A 12 -7.59 -1.99 3.97
N MET A 13 -8.81 -2.49 3.91
CA MET A 13 -9.66 -2.58 5.09
C MET A 13 -9.74 -4.06 5.46
N PRO A 14 -9.70 -4.42 6.75
CA PRO A 14 -9.86 -5.81 7.18
C PRO A 14 -11.18 -6.42 6.66
N ASN A 15 -12.18 -5.56 6.40
CA ASN A 15 -13.46 -5.92 5.78
C ASN A 15 -13.73 -5.02 4.57
N LEU A 16 -14.44 -5.55 3.58
CA LEU A 16 -14.81 -4.83 2.37
C LEU A 16 -15.98 -3.83 2.61
N PRO A 17 -16.11 -2.77 1.80
CA PRO A 17 -15.24 -2.38 0.68
C PRO A 17 -13.94 -1.71 1.15
N TYR A 18 -12.98 -1.58 0.24
CA TYR A 18 -11.74 -0.84 0.49
C TYR A 18 -11.95 0.68 0.31
N LEU A 19 -11.06 1.49 0.89
CA LEU A 19 -11.15 2.97 0.84
C LEU A 19 -10.49 3.51 -0.44
N TYR A 20 -11.25 4.07 -1.39
CA TYR A 20 -10.66 4.70 -2.58
C TYR A 20 -10.17 6.13 -2.29
N ALA A 21 -9.09 6.52 -2.96
CA ALA A 21 -8.48 7.84 -2.78
C ALA A 21 -9.46 9.02 -3.01
N SER A 22 -10.34 8.94 -4.01
CA SER A 22 -11.38 9.96 -4.23
C SER A 22 -12.27 10.16 -2.99
N ASP A 23 -12.71 9.05 -2.39
CA ASP A 23 -13.61 9.07 -1.24
C ASP A 23 -12.91 9.66 -0.01
N PHE A 24 -11.63 9.29 0.18
CA PHE A 24 -10.82 9.87 1.24
C PHE A 24 -10.63 11.38 1.05
N MET A 25 -10.33 11.81 -0.17
CA MET A 25 -10.16 13.22 -0.51
C MET A 25 -11.45 14.03 -0.33
N ASP A 26 -12.61 13.46 -0.65
CA ASP A 26 -13.90 14.10 -0.42
C ASP A 26 -14.17 14.30 1.07
N VAL A 27 -13.85 13.32 1.91
CA VAL A 27 -13.95 13.46 3.38
C VAL A 27 -13.00 14.55 3.90
N LEU A 28 -11.77 14.65 3.38
CA LEU A 28 -10.84 15.72 3.78
C LEU A 28 -11.37 17.11 3.40
N ARG A 29 -11.96 17.25 2.20
CA ARG A 29 -12.60 18.50 1.76
C ARG A 29 -13.81 18.86 2.63
N GLU A 30 -14.66 17.88 2.95
CA GLU A 30 -15.79 18.08 3.86
C GLU A 30 -15.32 18.51 5.25
N LYS A 31 -14.28 17.86 5.77
CA LYS A 31 -13.68 18.18 7.07
C LYS A 31 -13.11 19.61 7.10
N HIS A 32 -12.49 20.05 6.02
CA HIS A 32 -12.00 21.42 5.85
C HIS A 32 -13.16 22.42 5.78
N ALA A 33 -14.18 22.14 4.97
CA ALA A 33 -15.37 22.99 4.84
C ALA A 33 -16.12 23.16 6.17
N ALA A 34 -16.10 22.14 7.02
CA ALA A 34 -16.65 22.22 8.38
C ALA A 34 -15.83 23.12 9.32
N ASN A 35 -14.61 23.52 8.95
CA ASN A 35 -13.70 24.37 9.73
C ASN A 35 -13.49 23.85 11.17
N THR A 36 -13.29 22.53 11.31
CA THR A 36 -13.20 21.85 12.61
C THR A 36 -11.78 21.37 12.97
N TYR A 37 -10.76 21.91 12.29
CA TYR A 37 -9.36 21.77 12.66
C TYR A 37 -8.60 23.04 12.21
N ALA A 38 -7.51 23.36 12.90
CA ALA A 38 -6.64 24.46 12.49
C ALA A 38 -5.64 23.99 11.41
N LYS A 39 -4.94 22.90 11.70
CA LYS A 39 -3.92 22.26 10.87
C LYS A 39 -3.96 20.76 11.07
N MET A 40 -3.69 19.97 10.02
CA MET A 40 -3.68 18.51 10.08
C MET A 40 -2.41 17.96 9.44
N VAL A 41 -1.86 16.91 10.04
CA VAL A 41 -0.75 16.14 9.44
C VAL A 41 -1.19 14.69 9.28
N ILE A 42 -0.94 14.10 8.11
CA ILE A 42 -1.31 12.72 7.78
C ILE A 42 -0.06 11.94 7.36
N TYR A 43 0.22 10.82 8.04
CA TYR A 43 1.28 9.88 7.70
C TYR A 43 0.64 8.64 7.11
N VAL A 44 1.02 8.26 5.88
CA VAL A 44 0.46 7.07 5.21
C VAL A 44 1.55 6.06 4.89
N GLU A 45 1.56 4.96 5.65
CA GLU A 45 2.27 3.74 5.28
C GLU A 45 1.39 2.95 4.31
N ALA A 46 1.88 2.66 3.10
CA ALA A 46 1.26 1.74 2.14
C ALA A 46 2.16 1.59 0.90
N CYS A 47 1.99 0.51 0.14
CA CYS A 47 2.52 0.43 -1.21
C CYS A 47 1.80 1.40 -2.13
N GLU A 48 2.57 2.07 -2.97
CA GLU A 48 2.11 3.10 -3.89
C GLU A 48 1.31 4.22 -3.18
N SER A 49 1.65 4.51 -1.92
CA SER A 49 0.91 5.43 -1.05
C SER A 49 0.78 6.85 -1.62
N GLY A 50 1.75 7.29 -2.43
CA GLY A 50 1.67 8.55 -3.17
C GLY A 50 0.45 8.65 -4.09
N SER A 51 -0.04 7.53 -4.63
CA SER A 51 -1.21 7.49 -5.54
C SER A 51 -2.53 7.92 -4.89
N ILE A 52 -2.57 8.01 -3.55
CA ILE A 52 -3.74 8.49 -2.81
C ILE A 52 -3.88 10.02 -2.91
N PHE A 53 -2.78 10.73 -3.13
CA PHE A 53 -2.73 12.20 -3.04
C PHE A 53 -2.25 12.87 -4.33
N GLU A 54 -1.43 12.18 -5.14
CA GLU A 54 -0.88 12.72 -6.37
C GLU A 54 -2.00 13.15 -7.34
N GLY A 55 -1.99 14.43 -7.74
CA GLY A 55 -3.02 15.03 -8.59
C GLY A 55 -4.40 15.21 -7.96
N LEU A 56 -4.57 14.90 -6.66
CA LEU A 56 -5.83 15.03 -5.94
C LEU A 56 -5.78 15.99 -4.75
N MET A 57 -4.63 16.04 -4.07
CA MET A 57 -4.43 16.79 -2.83
C MET A 57 -4.10 18.26 -3.12
N PRO A 58 -5.01 19.22 -2.85
CA PRO A 58 -4.71 20.64 -2.99
C PRO A 58 -3.90 21.16 -1.80
N GLU A 59 -3.26 22.32 -1.98
CA GLU A 59 -2.39 22.94 -0.98
C GLU A 59 -3.14 23.87 0.00
N ASP A 60 -4.42 24.14 -0.21
CA ASP A 60 -5.22 25.12 0.54
C ASP A 60 -6.10 24.53 1.65
N LEU A 61 -5.95 23.24 1.95
CA LEU A 61 -6.76 22.57 2.99
C LEU A 61 -6.18 22.69 4.41
N ASN A 62 -5.03 23.34 4.62
CA ASN A 62 -4.30 23.27 5.90
C ASN A 62 -4.00 21.81 6.32
N ILE A 63 -3.65 20.96 5.36
CA ILE A 63 -3.30 19.56 5.59
C ILE A 63 -1.94 19.31 4.93
N TYR A 64 -0.98 18.82 5.71
CA TYR A 64 0.30 18.30 5.22
C TYR A 64 0.28 16.78 5.24
N VAL A 65 0.79 16.15 4.19
CA VAL A 65 0.79 14.70 4.03
C VAL A 65 2.19 14.20 3.74
N THR A 66 2.59 13.11 4.40
CA THR A 66 3.78 12.32 4.04
C THR A 66 3.40 10.86 3.79
N THR A 67 4.00 10.26 2.76
CA THR A 67 3.70 8.89 2.33
C THR A 67 4.95 8.03 2.27
N ALA A 68 4.85 6.74 2.61
CA ALA A 68 5.97 5.81 2.64
C ALA A 68 6.66 5.60 1.27
N SER A 69 5.92 5.79 0.20
CA SER A 69 6.32 5.51 -1.18
C SER A 69 5.71 6.53 -2.15
N ASN A 70 6.28 6.64 -3.35
CA ASN A 70 5.66 7.33 -4.48
C ASN A 70 4.43 6.56 -5.01
N ALA A 71 3.82 7.00 -6.12
CA ALA A 71 2.64 6.36 -6.70
C ALA A 71 2.93 5.04 -7.46
N GLU A 72 4.19 4.58 -7.45
CA GLU A 72 4.67 3.54 -8.35
C GLU A 72 5.40 2.38 -7.70
N GLU A 73 5.94 2.58 -6.51
CA GLU A 73 6.77 1.60 -5.81
C GLU A 73 6.07 1.01 -4.58
N SER A 74 6.61 -0.10 -4.09
CA SER A 74 6.15 -0.72 -2.86
C SER A 74 6.60 0.07 -1.63
N SER A 75 5.92 -0.11 -0.50
CA SER A 75 6.55 0.08 0.81
C SER A 75 7.13 -1.24 1.31
N TRP A 76 7.75 -1.21 2.49
CA TRP A 76 8.65 -2.26 2.95
C TRP A 76 8.44 -2.60 4.42
N GLY A 77 8.39 -3.89 4.73
CA GLY A 77 8.44 -4.42 6.09
C GLY A 77 9.87 -4.47 6.62
N THR A 78 10.04 -4.30 7.92
CA THR A 78 11.31 -4.41 8.63
C THR A 78 11.15 -5.23 9.90
N TYR A 79 12.28 -5.55 10.54
CA TYR A 79 12.30 -6.44 11.72
C TYR A 79 11.60 -7.77 11.44
N CYS A 80 11.89 -8.38 10.29
CA CYS A 80 11.33 -9.67 9.91
C CYS A 80 12.31 -10.83 10.19
N PRO A 81 11.81 -12.08 10.31
CA PRO A 81 12.65 -13.23 10.61
C PRO A 81 13.74 -13.46 9.56
N GLY A 82 14.99 -13.53 10.01
CA GLY A 82 16.17 -13.70 9.15
C GLY A 82 16.77 -12.40 8.61
N MET A 83 16.32 -11.25 9.11
CA MET A 83 16.93 -9.94 8.85
C MET A 83 17.90 -9.53 9.96
N GLU A 84 18.58 -8.39 9.81
CA GLU A 84 19.43 -7.81 10.85
C GLU A 84 19.05 -6.34 11.11
N PRO A 85 18.48 -6.00 12.28
CA PRO A 85 18.21 -6.90 13.41
C PRO A 85 16.98 -7.80 13.16
N SER A 86 17.11 -9.08 13.49
CA SER A 86 16.00 -10.04 13.48
C SER A 86 15.10 -9.82 14.70
N PRO A 87 13.79 -10.07 14.60
CA PRO A 87 12.94 -10.19 15.78
C PRO A 87 13.33 -11.44 16.61
N PRO A 88 12.90 -11.52 17.88
CA PRO A 88 13.04 -12.74 18.69
C PRO A 88 12.47 -13.96 17.96
N SER A 89 13.06 -15.14 18.20
CA SER A 89 12.80 -16.36 17.40
C SER A 89 11.36 -16.88 17.47
N GLU A 90 10.60 -16.51 18.49
CA GLU A 90 9.18 -16.84 18.64
C GLU A 90 8.29 -16.06 17.64
N TYR A 91 8.77 -14.96 17.08
CA TYR A 91 8.05 -14.19 16.06
C TYR A 91 8.38 -14.70 14.67
N ILE A 92 7.34 -15.07 13.93
CA ILE A 92 7.44 -15.60 12.56
C ILE A 92 6.93 -14.60 11.51
N THR A 93 6.82 -13.32 11.89
CA THR A 93 6.31 -12.21 11.08
C THR A 93 7.23 -10.99 11.25
N CYS A 94 7.14 -10.03 10.33
CA CYS A 94 7.68 -8.69 10.51
C CYS A 94 7.05 -8.00 11.73
N LEU A 95 7.84 -7.20 12.47
CA LEU A 95 7.34 -6.44 13.63
C LEU A 95 6.95 -4.99 13.29
N GLY A 96 7.36 -4.48 12.14
CA GLY A 96 6.99 -3.15 11.73
C GLY A 96 7.30 -2.88 10.26
N ASP A 97 6.95 -1.68 9.82
CA ASP A 97 7.10 -1.22 8.44
C ASP A 97 8.15 -0.11 8.40
N LEU A 98 9.01 -0.13 7.40
CA LEU A 98 10.24 0.67 7.34
C LEU A 98 9.96 2.17 7.50
N TYR A 99 8.96 2.71 6.80
CA TYR A 99 8.57 4.12 6.96
C TYR A 99 7.97 4.36 8.34
N SER A 100 7.03 3.51 8.76
CA SER A 100 6.35 3.63 10.05
C SER A 100 7.32 3.63 11.24
N VAL A 101 8.21 2.65 11.33
CA VAL A 101 9.20 2.59 12.41
C VAL A 101 10.21 3.73 12.30
N SER A 102 10.49 4.23 11.09
CA SER A 102 11.43 5.33 10.91
C SER A 102 10.94 6.59 11.59
N TRP A 103 9.67 7.00 11.40
CA TRP A 103 9.17 8.23 12.04
C TRP A 103 8.84 8.01 13.52
N MET A 104 8.36 6.83 13.92
CA MET A 104 8.05 6.56 15.33
C MET A 104 9.31 6.52 16.21
N GLU A 105 10.36 5.82 15.75
CA GLU A 105 11.64 5.75 16.47
C GLU A 105 12.36 7.10 16.51
N ASP A 106 12.18 7.91 15.47
CA ASP A 106 12.66 9.29 15.43
C ASP A 106 11.96 10.12 16.51
N SER A 107 10.63 10.15 16.49
CA SER A 107 9.83 10.92 17.44
C SER A 107 10.06 10.52 18.90
N GLU A 108 10.25 9.23 19.20
CA GLU A 108 10.47 8.77 20.58
C GLU A 108 11.89 9.05 21.09
N THR A 109 12.85 9.35 20.20
CA THR A 109 14.26 9.56 20.55
C THR A 109 14.71 11.02 20.44
N HIS A 110 13.80 11.94 20.12
CA HIS A 110 14.10 13.36 19.92
C HIS A 110 13.25 14.28 20.80
N ASN A 111 13.73 15.52 20.98
CA ASN A 111 12.97 16.59 21.61
C ASN A 111 12.03 17.23 20.58
N LEU A 112 10.75 16.83 20.57
CA LEU A 112 9.76 17.31 19.58
C LEU A 112 9.38 18.79 19.70
N LYS A 113 9.84 19.49 20.75
CA LYS A 113 9.75 20.95 20.82
C LYS A 113 10.82 21.65 19.99
N GLU A 114 11.90 20.93 19.66
CA GLU A 114 13.02 21.43 18.88
C GLU A 114 12.99 20.89 17.45
N GLU A 115 12.55 19.65 17.25
CA GLU A 115 12.46 19.04 15.93
C GLU A 115 11.24 19.53 15.13
N SER A 116 11.46 19.92 13.87
CA SER A 116 10.41 20.30 12.92
C SER A 116 9.90 19.13 12.09
N ILE A 117 8.75 19.33 11.44
CA ILE A 117 8.20 18.40 10.44
C ILE A 117 9.20 18.15 9.31
N GLU A 118 9.91 19.19 8.85
CA GLU A 118 10.93 19.06 7.79
C GLU A 118 12.10 18.17 8.23
N GLU A 119 12.61 18.38 9.44
CA GLU A 119 13.74 17.62 9.97
C GLU A 119 13.40 16.13 10.02
N GLN A 120 12.24 15.78 10.57
CA GLN A 120 11.77 14.40 10.57
C GLN A 120 11.54 13.85 9.16
N TYR A 121 10.93 14.63 8.25
CA TYR A 121 10.72 14.18 6.86
C TYR A 121 12.04 13.77 6.19
N GLU A 122 13.08 14.59 6.30
CA GLU A 122 14.38 14.29 5.69
C GLU A 122 15.06 13.07 6.33
N VAL A 123 14.96 12.93 7.65
CA VAL A 123 15.48 11.78 8.39
C VAL A 123 14.76 10.49 7.97
N VAL A 124 13.43 10.51 7.92
CA VAL A 124 12.58 9.38 7.53
C VAL A 124 12.81 9.01 6.07
N LYS A 125 12.89 9.99 5.17
CA LYS A 125 13.21 9.79 3.75
C LYS A 125 14.55 9.11 3.55
N LYS A 126 15.58 9.56 4.28
CA LYS A 126 16.92 8.96 4.21
C LYS A 126 16.95 7.52 4.72
N ARG A 127 16.21 7.22 5.79
CA ARG A 127 16.15 5.85 6.35
C ARG A 127 15.32 4.92 5.47
N THR A 128 14.19 5.39 4.95
CA THR A 128 13.27 4.61 4.12
C THR A 128 13.82 4.30 2.73
N SER A 129 14.71 5.14 2.21
CA SER A 129 15.39 4.92 0.91
C SER A 129 16.56 3.92 0.97
N ASP A 130 16.78 3.24 2.10
CA ASP A 130 17.99 2.46 2.37
C ASP A 130 19.27 3.27 2.04
N MET A 131 19.37 4.48 2.62
CA MET A 131 20.46 5.41 2.37
C MET A 131 20.63 5.76 0.87
N ASN A 132 19.51 5.98 0.17
CA ASN A 132 19.43 6.25 -1.28
C ASN A 132 19.85 5.09 -2.20
N SER A 133 19.96 3.85 -1.70
CA SER A 133 20.22 2.69 -2.55
C SER A 133 18.97 2.25 -3.31
N TYR A 134 17.79 2.43 -2.68
CA TYR A 134 16.48 1.94 -3.13
C TYR A 134 16.45 0.43 -3.46
N GLY A 135 17.45 -0.35 -3.01
CA GLY A 135 17.50 -1.80 -3.23
C GLY A 135 16.48 -2.55 -2.38
N ALA A 136 16.19 -2.03 -1.18
CA ALA A 136 15.15 -2.50 -0.26
C ALA A 136 14.54 -1.29 0.47
N GLY A 137 14.05 -0.31 -0.29
CA GLY A 137 13.54 0.96 0.22
C GLY A 137 12.64 1.70 -0.78
N SER A 138 12.11 2.85 -0.37
CA SER A 138 11.17 3.66 -1.16
C SER A 138 11.40 5.16 -0.98
N HIS A 139 10.83 5.94 -1.90
CA HIS A 139 10.81 7.39 -1.90
C HIS A 139 9.67 7.90 -1.02
N VAL A 140 10.02 8.49 0.12
CA VAL A 140 9.04 9.19 0.96
C VAL A 140 8.62 10.49 0.28
N MET A 141 7.33 10.67 0.08
CA MET A 141 6.77 11.82 -0.65
C MET A 141 6.01 12.75 0.29
N GLU A 142 5.88 14.02 -0.12
CA GLU A 142 5.11 15.05 0.58
C GLU A 142 4.07 15.72 -0.32
N TYR A 143 2.86 15.94 0.20
CA TYR A 143 1.73 16.56 -0.51
C TYR A 143 0.97 17.56 0.38
N GLY A 144 0.13 18.39 -0.22
CA GLY A 144 -0.70 19.37 0.48
C GLY A 144 0.08 20.62 0.89
N ASP A 145 -0.30 21.23 2.01
CA ASP A 145 0.27 22.49 2.48
C ASP A 145 1.67 22.31 3.07
N ARG A 146 2.70 22.62 2.27
CA ARG A 146 4.11 22.54 2.69
C ARG A 146 4.56 23.72 3.55
N THR A 147 3.72 24.72 3.83
CA THR A 147 4.07 25.79 4.77
C THR A 147 4.21 25.30 6.22
N PHE A 148 3.80 24.06 6.48
CA PHE A 148 3.85 23.42 7.79
C PHE A 148 5.25 22.93 8.17
N LYS A 149 6.17 22.84 7.21
CA LYS A 149 7.49 22.20 7.36
C LYS A 149 8.33 22.76 8.51
N ASP A 150 8.20 24.04 8.83
CA ASP A 150 8.91 24.70 9.93
C ASP A 150 8.28 24.47 11.31
N GLU A 151 7.05 23.95 11.37
CA GLU A 151 6.36 23.71 12.63
C GLU A 151 6.98 22.56 13.42
N LYS A 152 6.93 22.68 14.74
CA LYS A 152 7.51 21.70 15.65
C LYS A 152 6.57 20.52 15.86
N LEU A 153 7.13 19.31 15.85
CA LEU A 153 6.37 18.07 15.91
C LEU A 153 5.47 17.96 17.15
N TYR A 154 5.85 18.60 18.27
CA TYR A 154 5.06 18.54 19.50
C TYR A 154 3.62 19.06 19.35
N LEU A 155 3.35 19.92 18.37
CA LEU A 155 2.00 20.43 18.08
C LEU A 155 1.05 19.31 17.64
N TYR A 156 1.59 18.24 17.05
CA TYR A 156 0.83 17.14 16.47
C TYR A 156 0.99 15.84 17.25
N GLN A 157 2.17 15.59 17.81
CA GLN A 157 2.54 14.32 18.44
C GLN A 157 2.69 14.43 19.97
N GLY A 158 2.58 15.64 20.54
CA GLY A 158 2.80 15.88 21.96
C GLY A 158 4.28 15.91 22.34
N PHE A 159 4.56 15.91 23.65
CA PHE A 159 5.92 16.02 24.16
C PHE A 159 6.13 15.10 25.36
N ASP A 160 7.11 14.20 25.27
CA ASP A 160 7.58 13.40 26.39
C ASP A 160 8.64 14.19 27.19
N PRO A 161 8.39 14.53 28.48
CA PRO A 161 9.36 15.20 29.33
C PRO A 161 10.70 14.46 29.48
N ALA A 162 10.73 13.12 29.31
CA ALA A 162 11.95 12.32 29.36
C ALA A 162 12.94 12.74 28.26
N ASN A 163 12.44 13.24 27.13
CA ASN A 163 13.25 13.65 25.98
C ASN A 163 13.76 15.09 26.05
N SER A 164 13.43 15.84 27.10
CA SER A 164 13.85 17.25 27.28
C SER A 164 15.36 17.50 27.26
N LYS A 165 16.17 16.48 27.52
CA LYS A 165 17.64 16.56 27.58
C LYS A 165 18.33 15.65 26.57
N VAL A 166 17.58 15.06 25.65
CA VAL A 166 18.18 14.18 24.63
C VAL A 166 18.88 15.07 23.63
N ASN A 167 20.20 14.99 23.57
CA ASN A 167 20.94 15.50 22.43
C ASN A 167 20.59 14.58 21.25
N ASN A 168 19.68 15.04 20.38
CA ASN A 168 19.19 14.40 19.16
C ASN A 168 20.17 13.33 18.65
N LYS A 169 19.91 12.09 19.05
CA LYS A 169 20.81 10.98 18.72
C LYS A 169 20.53 10.62 17.27
N LEU A 170 21.59 10.61 16.45
CA LEU A 170 21.53 10.04 15.10
C LEU A 170 20.76 8.71 15.16
N LEU A 171 19.64 8.64 14.42
CA LEU A 171 18.89 7.42 14.24
C LEU A 171 19.83 6.25 13.97
N ARG A 172 19.58 5.15 14.67
CA ARG A 172 20.30 3.89 14.49
C ARG A 172 20.34 3.56 12.99
N LYS A 173 21.54 3.28 12.45
CA LYS A 173 21.72 2.89 11.03
C LYS A 173 20.66 1.84 10.67
N GLY A 174 19.86 2.14 9.65
CA GLY A 174 18.78 1.29 9.18
C GLY A 174 19.24 -0.13 8.88
N SER A 175 18.33 -1.08 9.04
CA SER A 175 18.51 -2.47 8.62
C SER A 175 18.92 -2.52 7.15
N LYS A 176 19.90 -3.35 6.81
CA LYS A 176 20.34 -3.56 5.41
C LYS A 176 19.37 -4.40 4.57
N ALA A 177 18.29 -4.85 5.19
CA ALA A 177 17.28 -5.68 4.55
C ALA A 177 15.91 -5.06 4.83
N ALA A 178 14.99 -5.24 3.90
CA ALA A 178 13.56 -4.99 4.06
C ALA A 178 12.80 -6.03 3.22
N VAL A 179 11.58 -6.36 3.62
CA VAL A 179 10.72 -7.32 2.93
C VAL A 179 9.65 -6.55 2.16
N ASN A 180 9.41 -6.89 0.90
CA ASN A 180 8.32 -6.29 0.15
C ASN A 180 6.99 -6.64 0.83
N GLN A 181 6.13 -5.67 1.09
CA GLN A 181 4.84 -5.89 1.76
C GLN A 181 4.00 -6.98 1.09
N ARG A 182 3.99 -7.02 -0.25
CA ARG A 182 3.22 -8.00 -1.02
C ARG A 182 3.72 -9.44 -0.86
N ASP A 183 4.95 -9.64 -0.37
CA ASP A 183 5.54 -10.96 -0.16
C ASP A 183 5.48 -11.39 1.32
N ALA A 184 5.14 -10.47 2.24
CA ALA A 184 5.19 -10.71 3.67
C ALA A 184 4.24 -11.83 4.14
N ASP A 185 3.05 -11.94 3.53
CA ASP A 185 2.05 -12.97 3.83
C ASP A 185 2.53 -14.39 3.45
N ILE A 186 3.12 -14.53 2.26
CA ILE A 186 3.68 -15.79 1.77
C ILE A 186 4.93 -16.15 2.58
N LEU A 187 5.78 -15.18 2.91
CA LEU A 187 6.94 -15.40 3.77
C LEU A 187 6.53 -15.88 5.17
N PHE A 188 5.49 -15.28 5.75
CA PHE A 188 4.91 -15.75 7.01
C PHE A 188 4.44 -17.22 6.92
N LEU A 189 3.65 -17.55 5.89
CA LEU A 189 3.17 -18.92 5.70
C LEU A 189 4.33 -19.90 5.48
N TRP A 190 5.35 -19.50 4.73
CA TRP A 190 6.54 -20.30 4.48
C TRP A 190 7.33 -20.56 5.77
N ARG A 191 7.56 -19.53 6.60
CA ARG A 191 8.20 -19.69 7.92
C ARG A 191 7.40 -20.59 8.84
N ARG A 192 6.07 -20.46 8.87
CA ARG A 192 5.20 -21.36 9.61
C ARG A 192 5.35 -22.80 9.13
N TYR A 193 5.40 -23.03 7.81
CA TYR A 193 5.60 -24.35 7.23
C TYR A 193 6.96 -24.97 7.63
N GLU A 194 8.04 -24.19 7.61
CA GLU A 194 9.39 -24.64 7.98
C GLU A 194 9.46 -25.10 9.45
N LEU A 195 8.79 -24.40 10.36
CA LEU A 195 8.81 -24.68 11.79
C LEU A 195 7.95 -25.90 12.20
N LEU A 196 6.99 -26.31 11.37
CA LEU A 196 6.12 -27.45 11.68
C LEU A 196 6.83 -28.79 11.45
N HIS A 197 6.52 -29.78 12.30
CA HIS A 197 7.02 -31.15 12.15
C HIS A 197 6.56 -31.79 10.83
N GLU A 198 7.48 -32.51 10.17
CA GLU A 198 7.29 -33.06 8.80
C GLU A 198 6.01 -33.87 8.59
N LYS A 199 5.57 -34.62 9.61
CA LYS A 199 4.40 -35.51 9.52
C LYS A 199 3.14 -34.94 10.16
N SER A 200 3.14 -33.66 10.54
CA SER A 200 1.96 -33.04 11.14
C SER A 200 0.88 -32.74 10.10
N GLU A 201 -0.38 -33.02 10.45
CA GLU A 201 -1.54 -32.64 9.62
C GLU A 201 -1.58 -31.13 9.39
N GLU A 202 -1.11 -30.35 10.37
CA GLU A 202 -0.99 -28.90 10.25
C GLU A 202 -0.02 -28.47 9.14
N LYS A 203 1.13 -29.14 9.00
CA LYS A 203 2.09 -28.82 7.93
C LYS A 203 1.48 -29.02 6.54
N LEU A 204 0.68 -30.07 6.36
CA LEU A 204 -0.07 -30.31 5.13
C LEU A 204 -1.14 -29.23 4.88
N LYS A 205 -1.83 -28.76 5.92
CA LYS A 205 -2.80 -27.66 5.82
C LYS A 205 -2.13 -26.35 5.41
N VAL A 206 -0.99 -26.00 6.01
CA VAL A 206 -0.24 -24.79 5.65
C VAL A 206 0.31 -24.89 4.22
N LEU A 207 0.83 -26.05 3.81
CA LEU A 207 1.30 -26.24 2.44
C LEU A 207 0.16 -26.06 1.42
N LYS A 208 -1.01 -26.61 1.73
CA LYS A 208 -2.22 -26.41 0.92
C LYS A 208 -2.61 -24.92 0.85
N GLU A 209 -2.55 -24.21 1.97
CA GLU A 209 -2.83 -22.78 2.02
C GLU A 209 -1.85 -21.93 1.20
N ILE A 210 -0.55 -22.26 1.24
CA ILE A 210 0.47 -21.64 0.39
C ILE A 210 0.14 -21.89 -1.09
N SER A 211 -0.11 -23.15 -1.46
CA SER A 211 -0.43 -23.52 -2.84
C SER A 211 -1.67 -22.80 -3.34
N GLU A 212 -2.75 -22.75 -2.55
CA GLU A 212 -4.00 -22.07 -2.93
C GLU A 212 -3.81 -20.55 -3.04
N THR A 213 -2.98 -19.94 -2.19
CA THR A 213 -2.65 -18.51 -2.27
C THR A 213 -1.85 -18.21 -3.54
N VAL A 214 -0.79 -18.97 -3.82
CA VAL A 214 0.06 -18.79 -5.01
C VAL A 214 -0.74 -18.99 -6.29
N MET A 215 -1.58 -20.03 -6.37
CA MET A 215 -2.46 -20.26 -7.52
C MET A 215 -3.45 -19.11 -7.73
N HIS A 216 -4.00 -18.53 -6.66
CA HIS A 216 -4.90 -17.38 -6.77
C HIS A 216 -4.15 -16.13 -7.27
N ARG A 217 -2.92 -15.89 -6.80
CA ARG A 217 -2.06 -14.79 -7.28
C ARG A 217 -1.76 -14.93 -8.76
N GLU A 218 -1.36 -16.12 -9.20
CA GLU A 218 -1.11 -16.44 -10.61
C GLU A 218 -2.37 -16.27 -11.46
N HIS A 219 -3.52 -16.75 -10.98
CA HIS A 219 -4.81 -16.55 -11.64
C HIS A 219 -5.12 -15.05 -11.84
N LEU A 220 -4.94 -14.22 -10.81
CA LEU A 220 -5.19 -12.78 -10.92
C LEU A 220 -4.24 -12.11 -11.91
N ASP A 221 -2.94 -12.38 -11.82
CA ASP A 221 -1.93 -11.80 -12.72
C ASP A 221 -2.20 -12.18 -14.19
N THR A 222 -2.44 -13.47 -14.45
CA THR A 222 -2.70 -13.98 -15.80
C THR A 222 -4.04 -13.51 -16.35
N SER A 223 -5.07 -13.42 -15.51
CA SER A 223 -6.39 -12.93 -15.92
C SER A 223 -6.36 -11.46 -16.30
N VAL A 224 -5.74 -10.60 -15.49
CA VAL A 224 -5.63 -9.16 -15.79
C VAL A 224 -4.83 -8.93 -17.07
N ASP A 225 -3.70 -9.63 -17.24
CA ASP A 225 -2.91 -9.57 -18.48
C ASP A 225 -3.73 -10.00 -19.70
N PHE A 226 -4.47 -11.10 -19.60
CA PHE A 226 -5.30 -11.59 -20.70
C PHE A 226 -6.46 -10.65 -21.03
N VAL A 227 -7.12 -10.07 -20.02
CA VAL A 227 -8.12 -9.00 -20.23
C VAL A 227 -7.50 -7.85 -21.03
N GLY A 228 -6.29 -7.39 -20.67
CA GLY A 228 -5.58 -6.37 -21.42
C GLY A 228 -5.33 -6.74 -22.88
N LYS A 229 -4.95 -7.99 -23.15
CA LYS A 229 -4.75 -8.51 -24.51
C LYS A 229 -6.04 -8.57 -25.33
N ILE A 230 -7.18 -8.87 -24.69
CA ILE A 230 -8.49 -8.83 -25.34
C ILE A 230 -8.91 -7.39 -25.66
N LEU A 231 -8.72 -6.46 -24.73
CA LEU A 231 -9.17 -5.08 -24.86
C LEU A 231 -8.31 -4.24 -25.81
N PHE A 232 -6.99 -4.41 -25.76
CA PHE A 232 -6.04 -3.55 -26.50
C PHE A 232 -5.20 -4.32 -27.52
N GLY A 233 -5.43 -5.63 -27.68
CA GLY A 233 -4.65 -6.51 -28.56
C GLY A 233 -3.42 -7.11 -27.89
N PHE A 234 -2.95 -8.24 -28.44
CA PHE A 234 -1.85 -9.04 -27.84
C PHE A 234 -0.51 -8.32 -27.71
N HIS A 235 -0.24 -7.35 -28.58
CA HIS A 235 1.01 -6.58 -28.56
C HIS A 235 0.95 -5.37 -27.62
N ASN A 236 -0.17 -4.65 -27.60
CA ASN A 236 -0.30 -3.39 -26.85
C ASN A 236 -0.92 -3.58 -25.46
N GLY A 237 -1.66 -4.67 -25.22
CA GLY A 237 -2.31 -4.96 -23.94
C GLY A 237 -1.42 -4.75 -22.71
N PRO A 238 -0.27 -5.44 -22.62
CA PRO A 238 0.60 -5.31 -21.46
C PRO A 238 1.11 -3.88 -21.22
N SER A 239 1.54 -3.18 -22.27
CA SER A 239 2.05 -1.80 -22.13
C SER A 239 0.94 -0.81 -21.78
N MET A 240 -0.26 -0.97 -22.34
CA MET A 240 -1.42 -0.13 -22.02
C MET A 240 -1.86 -0.31 -20.57
N LEU A 241 -1.89 -1.54 -20.05
CA LEU A 241 -2.26 -1.81 -18.66
C LEU A 241 -1.22 -1.30 -17.66
N GLN A 242 0.06 -1.36 -18.02
CA GLN A 242 1.17 -0.96 -17.14
C GLN A 242 1.53 0.52 -17.24
N ALA A 243 0.97 1.25 -18.22
CA ALA A 243 1.25 2.66 -18.47
C ALA A 243 1.13 3.50 -17.18
N VAL A 244 2.16 4.30 -16.94
CA VAL A 244 2.26 5.20 -15.79
C VAL A 244 1.97 6.62 -16.29
N ARG A 245 1.11 7.34 -15.56
CA ARG A 245 0.83 8.75 -15.86
C ARG A 245 2.00 9.64 -15.41
N PRO A 246 2.21 10.80 -16.05
CA PRO A 246 3.18 11.77 -15.58
C PRO A 246 2.95 12.14 -14.10
N SER A 247 4.03 12.33 -13.35
CA SER A 247 3.96 12.75 -11.94
C SER A 247 3.12 14.04 -11.78
N GLY A 248 2.36 14.09 -10.69
CA GLY A 248 1.39 15.13 -10.40
C GLY A 248 0.00 14.92 -11.02
N GLN A 249 -0.20 13.89 -11.84
CA GLN A 249 -1.54 13.54 -12.34
C GLN A 249 -2.22 12.48 -11.47
N PRO A 250 -3.57 12.54 -11.32
CA PRO A 250 -4.30 11.48 -10.64
C PRO A 250 -4.23 10.19 -11.47
N LEU A 251 -4.31 9.05 -10.81
CA LEU A 251 -4.22 7.75 -11.48
C LEU A 251 -5.34 7.54 -12.52
N VAL A 252 -6.56 7.96 -12.18
CA VAL A 252 -7.75 7.80 -13.01
C VAL A 252 -8.54 9.11 -13.04
N ASP A 253 -9.15 9.40 -14.20
CA ASP A 253 -10.01 10.57 -14.34
C ASP A 253 -11.44 10.31 -13.82
N ASP A 254 -11.98 9.10 -14.07
CA ASP A 254 -13.28 8.65 -13.60
C ASP A 254 -13.13 7.55 -12.53
N TRP A 255 -13.26 7.94 -11.26
CA TRP A 255 -13.18 7.04 -10.10
C TRP A 255 -14.36 6.06 -10.03
N ASP A 256 -15.54 6.46 -10.50
CA ASP A 256 -16.69 5.57 -10.57
C ASP A 256 -16.47 4.50 -11.65
N CYS A 257 -15.84 4.86 -12.78
CA CYS A 257 -15.39 3.87 -13.76
C CYS A 257 -14.44 2.88 -13.12
N LEU A 258 -13.42 3.34 -12.37
CA LEU A 258 -12.47 2.43 -11.72
C LEU A 258 -13.20 1.42 -10.83
N LYS A 259 -14.11 1.89 -9.97
CA LYS A 259 -14.93 1.02 -9.10
C LYS A 259 -15.78 0.05 -9.92
N ARG A 260 -16.38 0.48 -11.04
CA ARG A 260 -17.15 -0.40 -11.94
C ARG A 260 -16.26 -1.47 -12.59
N MET A 261 -15.09 -1.11 -13.12
CA MET A 261 -14.17 -2.07 -13.76
C MET A 261 -13.71 -3.14 -12.77
N VAL A 262 -13.42 -2.75 -11.53
CA VAL A 262 -13.08 -3.68 -10.45
C VAL A 262 -14.24 -4.63 -10.16
N ARG A 263 -15.46 -4.12 -9.97
CA ARG A 263 -16.66 -4.95 -9.73
C ARG A 263 -16.94 -5.93 -10.87
N ILE A 264 -16.82 -5.47 -12.12
CA ILE A 264 -17.01 -6.30 -13.31
C ILE A 264 -15.98 -7.43 -13.31
N PHE A 265 -14.71 -7.11 -13.09
CA PHE A 265 -13.65 -8.12 -12.99
C PHE A 265 -13.96 -9.13 -11.87
N GLU A 266 -14.21 -8.69 -10.64
CA GLU A 266 -14.44 -9.58 -9.51
C GLU A 266 -15.67 -10.48 -9.66
N SER A 267 -16.71 -10.00 -10.37
CA SER A 267 -17.92 -10.77 -10.66
C SER A 267 -17.67 -11.99 -11.56
N HIS A 268 -16.59 -11.97 -12.34
CA HIS A 268 -16.25 -13.01 -13.32
C HIS A 268 -14.96 -13.75 -12.98
N CYS A 269 -14.01 -13.09 -12.32
CA CYS A 269 -12.68 -13.59 -12.05
C CYS A 269 -12.43 -13.91 -10.57
N GLY A 270 -13.35 -13.58 -9.67
CA GLY A 270 -13.19 -13.75 -8.22
C GLY A 270 -12.55 -12.52 -7.55
N PRO A 271 -12.49 -12.52 -6.20
CA PRO A 271 -12.06 -11.37 -5.42
C PRO A 271 -10.58 -11.07 -5.65
N LEU A 272 -10.24 -9.79 -5.72
CA LEU A 272 -8.86 -9.33 -5.86
C LEU A 272 -8.02 -9.71 -4.64
N THR A 273 -8.60 -9.73 -3.44
CA THR A 273 -7.87 -9.78 -2.15
C THR A 273 -6.89 -8.60 -2.04
N GLN A 274 -6.10 -8.52 -0.97
CA GLN A 274 -5.08 -7.47 -0.83
C GLN A 274 -4.02 -7.54 -1.94
N TYR A 275 -3.68 -8.76 -2.40
CA TYR A 275 -2.71 -8.95 -3.48
C TYR A 275 -3.14 -8.30 -4.79
N GLY A 276 -4.39 -8.55 -5.23
CA GLY A 276 -4.90 -8.12 -6.52
C GLY A 276 -5.03 -6.60 -6.65
N MET A 277 -4.95 -5.86 -5.55
CA MET A 277 -4.94 -4.40 -5.57
C MET A 277 -3.73 -3.82 -6.33
N LYS A 278 -2.65 -4.59 -6.49
CA LYS A 278 -1.55 -4.24 -7.41
C LYS A 278 -2.01 -3.95 -8.84
N HIS A 279 -3.16 -4.48 -9.26
CA HIS A 279 -3.74 -4.32 -10.60
C HIS A 279 -4.63 -3.09 -10.75
N MET A 280 -4.81 -2.26 -9.71
CA MET A 280 -5.63 -1.06 -9.82
C MET A 280 -5.20 -0.11 -10.94
N ARG A 281 -3.89 0.01 -11.20
CA ARG A 281 -3.38 0.79 -12.34
C ARG A 281 -3.89 0.25 -13.67
N ALA A 282 -3.97 -1.08 -13.82
CA ALA A 282 -4.50 -1.70 -15.03
C ALA A 282 -5.98 -1.32 -15.23
N PHE A 283 -6.80 -1.41 -14.17
CA PHE A 283 -8.21 -1.00 -14.24
C PHE A 283 -8.39 0.51 -14.47
N ALA A 284 -7.54 1.34 -13.87
CA ALA A 284 -7.51 2.78 -14.14
C ALA A 284 -7.17 3.07 -15.60
N ASN A 285 -6.17 2.39 -16.17
CA ASN A 285 -5.80 2.56 -17.57
C ASN A 285 -6.90 2.09 -18.53
N ILE A 286 -7.68 1.07 -18.17
CA ILE A 286 -8.90 0.67 -18.90
C ILE A 286 -9.90 1.84 -18.94
N CYS A 287 -10.16 2.47 -17.80
CA CYS A 287 -11.02 3.65 -17.70
C CYS A 287 -10.49 4.86 -18.49
N ASN A 288 -9.21 5.18 -18.34
CA ASN A 288 -8.57 6.31 -18.99
C ASN A 288 -8.56 6.20 -20.52
N ASN A 289 -8.69 4.98 -21.06
CA ASN A 289 -8.83 4.72 -22.49
C ASN A 289 -10.29 4.62 -22.96
N GLY A 290 -11.26 4.95 -22.10
CA GLY A 290 -12.67 4.99 -22.46
C GLY A 290 -13.27 3.63 -22.80
N ILE A 291 -12.71 2.54 -22.26
CA ILE A 291 -13.23 1.19 -22.52
C ILE A 291 -14.61 1.02 -21.88
N PRO A 292 -15.65 0.60 -22.64
CA PRO A 292 -16.98 0.38 -22.10
C PRO A 292 -17.05 -0.82 -21.15
N ASP A 293 -17.94 -0.74 -20.16
CA ASP A 293 -18.27 -1.82 -19.21
C ASP A 293 -18.55 -3.17 -19.91
N ALA A 294 -19.22 -3.14 -21.06
CA ALA A 294 -19.52 -4.34 -21.84
C ALA A 294 -18.27 -5.04 -22.35
N SER A 295 -17.28 -4.30 -22.85
CA SER A 295 -16.01 -4.85 -23.33
C SER A 295 -15.18 -5.41 -22.16
N MET A 296 -15.15 -4.70 -21.02
CA MET A 296 -14.51 -5.21 -19.80
C MET A 296 -15.16 -6.52 -19.33
N LYS A 297 -16.49 -6.60 -19.39
CA LYS A 297 -17.25 -7.80 -19.05
C LYS A 297 -16.92 -8.96 -19.97
N GLU A 298 -16.95 -8.77 -21.28
CA GLU A 298 -16.59 -9.80 -22.26
C GLU A 298 -15.15 -10.28 -22.07
N GLY A 299 -14.21 -9.35 -21.91
CA GLY A 299 -12.81 -9.67 -21.62
C GLY A 299 -12.64 -10.50 -20.35
N SER A 300 -13.35 -10.13 -19.27
CA SER A 300 -13.31 -10.85 -17.98
C SER A 300 -13.91 -12.25 -18.10
N ILE A 301 -15.02 -12.42 -18.81
CA ILE A 301 -15.62 -13.73 -19.08
C ILE A 301 -14.65 -14.62 -19.88
N SER A 302 -14.06 -14.08 -20.95
CA SER A 302 -13.09 -14.82 -21.76
C SER A 302 -11.86 -15.22 -20.96
N ALA A 303 -11.34 -14.35 -20.11
CA ALA A 303 -10.16 -14.61 -19.28
C ALA A 303 -10.41 -15.66 -18.20
N CYS A 304 -11.60 -15.64 -17.59
CA CYS A 304 -11.84 -16.36 -16.32
C CYS A 304 -12.79 -17.56 -16.46
N SER A 305 -13.25 -17.88 -17.68
CA SER A 305 -14.23 -18.95 -17.97
C SER A 305 -13.84 -20.35 -17.49
N SER A 306 -12.55 -20.64 -17.26
CA SER A 306 -12.05 -21.94 -16.79
C SER A 306 -11.76 -22.00 -15.28
N HIS A 307 -11.82 -20.88 -14.55
CA HIS A 307 -11.37 -20.83 -13.15
C HIS A 307 -12.54 -21.06 -12.18
N ASN A 308 -12.59 -22.26 -11.58
CA ASN A 308 -13.60 -22.64 -10.60
C ASN A 308 -12.99 -22.80 -9.19
N SER A 309 -12.56 -21.70 -8.57
CA SER A 309 -12.07 -21.74 -7.19
C SER A 309 -13.23 -21.58 -6.19
N ALA A 310 -13.63 -22.68 -5.57
CA ALA A 310 -14.70 -22.72 -4.57
C ALA A 310 -14.39 -21.88 -3.31
N ARG A 311 -13.10 -21.61 -3.01
CA ARG A 311 -12.64 -20.82 -1.85
C ARG A 311 -12.75 -19.31 -2.08
N TRP A 312 -12.70 -18.85 -3.33
CA TRP A 312 -12.62 -17.43 -3.70
C TRP A 312 -13.83 -16.98 -4.53
N LYS A 313 -15.05 -17.30 -4.07
CA LYS A 313 -16.27 -16.73 -4.65
C LYS A 313 -16.54 -15.36 -4.01
N SER A 314 -16.45 -14.29 -4.81
CA SER A 314 -16.68 -12.89 -4.36
C SER A 314 -18.02 -12.71 -3.61
N LEU A 315 -19.04 -13.49 -3.99
CA LEU A 315 -20.38 -13.52 -3.36
C LEU A 315 -20.40 -13.76 -1.84
N ILE A 316 -19.32 -14.27 -1.23
CA ILE A 316 -19.29 -14.60 0.20
C ILE A 316 -18.74 -13.44 1.05
N ARG A 317 -17.87 -12.57 0.50
CA ARG A 317 -17.17 -11.53 1.28
C ARG A 317 -17.48 -10.09 0.88
N GLY A 318 -18.13 -9.88 -0.28
CA GLY A 318 -18.37 -8.55 -0.84
C GLY A 318 -17.38 -8.22 -1.96
N TYR A 319 -17.54 -7.04 -2.55
CA TYR A 319 -16.67 -6.51 -3.59
C TYR A 319 -15.62 -5.56 -3.01
N SER A 320 -14.46 -5.50 -3.64
CA SER A 320 -13.36 -4.58 -3.30
C SER A 320 -13.74 -3.11 -3.54
N ALA A 321 -14.71 -2.87 -4.42
CA ALA A 321 -15.31 -1.57 -4.70
C ALA A 321 -16.79 -1.53 -4.35
#